data_AF-A0A963C5X2-F1
#
_entry.id   AF-A0A963C5X2-F1
#
_cell.length_a   1.000
_cell.length_b   1.000
_cell.length_c   1.000
_cell.angle_alpha   90.00
_cell.angle_beta   90.00
_cell.angle_gamma   90.00
#
_symmetry.space_group_name_H-M   'P 1'
#
loop_
_entity.id
_entity.type
_entity.pdbx_description
1 polymer ?
#
loop_
_entity_poly.entity_id
_entity_poly.type
_entity_poly.pdbx_seq_one_letter_code
_entity_poly.pdbx_strand_id
1 'polypeptide(L)' 'MHGLMQNMPLMISSLIRHADRNHGDTEIVSRETTGGLHRYTYSEAHRRSRQLARALLSLGIKAGDRVATLAWNNHRHFEL' A
#
# COMPACT_ATOMS: atom_id res chain seq x y z
N MET A 1 -27.98 -21.81 -12.17
CA MET A 1 -28.10 -21.58 -10.72
C MET A 1 -26.73 -21.15 -10.21
N HIS A 2 -26.63 -20.06 -9.43
CA HIS A 2 -25.35 -19.59 -8.88
C HIS A 2 -25.10 -20.18 -7.49
N GLY A 3 -23.83 -20.26 -7.06
CA GLY A 3 -23.46 -20.72 -5.73
C GLY A 3 -23.84 -19.71 -4.63
N LEU A 4 -24.12 -20.22 -3.42
CA LEU A 4 -24.52 -19.43 -2.24
C LEU A 4 -23.32 -18.96 -1.38
N MET A 5 -22.12 -18.97 -1.94
CA MET A 5 -20.90 -18.57 -1.24
C MET A 5 -20.73 -17.05 -1.25
N GLN A 6 -19.93 -16.54 -0.31
CA GLN A 6 -19.58 -15.12 -0.26
C GLN A 6 -18.90 -14.68 -1.57
N ASN A 7 -19.35 -13.57 -2.13
CA ASN A 7 -18.80 -13.00 -3.34
C ASN A 7 -17.90 -11.79 -2.99
N MET A 8 -16.58 -11.97 -3.05
CA MET A 8 -15.59 -10.94 -2.76
C MET A 8 -14.54 -10.87 -3.88
N PRO A 9 -14.25 -9.69 -4.45
CA PRO A 9 -13.24 -9.54 -5.47
C PRO A 9 -11.82 -9.69 -4.89
N LEU A 10 -10.92 -10.29 -5.68
CA LEU A 10 -9.50 -10.44 -5.34
C LEU A 10 -8.75 -9.13 -5.65
N MET A 11 -8.67 -8.26 -4.65
CA MET A 11 -8.04 -6.94 -4.77
C MET A 11 -6.65 -6.93 -4.12
N ILE A 12 -5.67 -6.27 -4.74
CA ILE A 12 -4.35 -6.00 -4.14
C ILE A 12 -4.51 -5.27 -2.80
N SER A 13 -5.44 -4.30 -2.72
CA SER A 13 -5.75 -3.58 -1.48
C SER A 13 -6.22 -4.48 -0.33
N SER A 14 -6.73 -5.68 -0.62
CA SER A 14 -7.13 -6.63 0.42
C SER A 14 -5.91 -7.23 1.14
N LEU A 15 -4.75 -7.31 0.48
CA LEU A 15 -3.50 -7.81 1.07
C LEU A 15 -2.97 -6.87 2.15
N ILE A 16 -2.80 -5.58 1.83
CA ILE A 16 -2.31 -4.60 2.81
C ILE A 16 -3.31 -4.38 3.95
N ARG A 17 -4.62 -4.51 3.69
CA ARG A 17 -5.66 -4.50 4.74
C ARG A 17 -5.55 -5.70 5.67
N HIS A 18 -5.20 -6.88 5.14
CA HIS A 18 -4.95 -8.06 5.97
C HIS A 18 -3.71 -7.87 6.83
N ALA A 19 -2.62 -7.35 6.26
CA ALA A 19 -1.38 -7.06 6.97
C ALA A 19 -1.61 -6.04 8.11
N ASP A 20 -2.31 -4.94 7.85
CA ASP A 20 -2.69 -3.95 8.88
C ASP A 20 -3.49 -4.58 10.02
N ARG A 21 -4.46 -5.44 9.71
CA ARG A 21 -5.35 -6.03 10.72
C ARG A 21 -4.71 -7.11 11.59
N ASN A 22 -3.84 -7.94 11.00
CA ASN A 22 -3.32 -9.14 11.67
C ASN A 22 -1.84 -9.03 12.04
N HIS A 23 -1.12 -8.11 11.41
CA HIS A 23 0.33 -7.92 11.54
C HIS A 23 0.69 -6.42 11.65
N GLY A 24 -0.24 -5.62 12.17
CA GLY A 24 -0.14 -4.16 12.19
C GLY A 24 1.15 -3.63 12.82
N ASP A 25 1.62 -4.28 13.89
CA ASP A 25 2.82 -3.90 14.64
C ASP A 25 4.12 -4.50 14.07
N THR A 26 4.05 -5.35 13.05
CA THR A 26 5.24 -5.94 12.43
C THR A 26 6.04 -4.86 11.72
N GLU A 27 7.34 -4.79 12.04
CA GLU A 27 8.26 -3.77 11.54
C GLU A 27 8.61 -3.99 10.06
N ILE A 28 8.63 -2.88 9.32
CA ILE A 28 9.21 -2.74 7.99
C ILE A 28 10.43 -1.82 8.13
N VAL A 29 11.60 -2.31 7.73
CA VAL A 29 12.85 -1.55 7.75
C VAL A 29 13.26 -1.20 6.33
N SER A 30 13.49 0.07 6.07
CA SER A 30 13.89 0.58 4.77
C SER A 30 15.13 1.46 4.88
N ARG A 31 16.07 1.28 3.95
CA ARG A 31 17.24 2.15 3.83
C ARG A 31 16.95 3.26 2.83
N GLU A 32 17.10 4.51 3.27
CA GLU A 32 16.95 5.71 2.45
C GLU A 32 18.17 5.92 1.55
N THR A 33 17.99 6.68 0.46
CA THR A 33 19.07 7.06 -0.45
C THR A 33 20.15 7.92 0.21
N THR A 34 19.80 8.63 1.29
CA THR A 34 20.73 9.38 2.14
C THR A 34 21.50 8.51 3.13
N GLY A 35 21.22 7.20 3.17
CA GLY A 35 21.87 6.21 4.03
C GLY A 35 21.18 5.96 5.38
N GLY A 36 20.19 6.79 5.75
CA GLY A 36 19.39 6.61 6.97
C GLY A 36 18.52 5.35 6.95
N LEU A 37 18.18 4.82 8.13
CA LEU A 37 17.20 3.75 8.26
C LEU A 37 15.85 4.33 8.67
N HIS A 38 14.83 4.06 7.87
CA HIS A 38 13.44 4.30 8.18
C HIS A 38 12.82 3.02 8.73
N ARG A 39 12.23 3.09 9.92
CA ARG A 39 11.57 1.98 10.61
C ARG A 39 10.15 2.41 10.92
N TYR A 40 9.20 1.58 10.53
CA TYR A 40 7.77 1.82 10.66
C TYR A 40 7.02 0.50 10.58
N THR A 41 5.71 0.48 10.78
CA THR A 41 4.92 -0.78 10.83
C THR A 41 3.98 -0.95 9.63
N TYR A 42 3.40 -2.15 9.46
CA TYR A 42 2.36 -2.35 8.44
C TYR A 42 1.14 -1.45 8.61
N SER A 43 0.76 -1.14 9.85
CA SER A 43 -0.33 -0.18 10.10
C SER A 43 0.01 1.22 9.64
N GLU A 44 1.26 1.65 9.83
CA GLU A 44 1.74 2.93 9.34
C GLU A 44 1.83 2.95 7.81
N ALA A 45 2.29 1.86 7.19
CA ALA A 45 2.33 1.68 5.75
C ALA A 45 0.93 1.76 5.13
N HIS A 46 -0.03 1.01 5.67
CA HIS A 46 -1.40 1.04 5.18
C HIS A 46 -2.02 2.44 5.27
N ARG A 47 -1.78 3.15 6.38
CA ARG A 47 -2.24 4.53 6.56
C ARG A 47 -1.64 5.45 5.48
N ARG A 48 -0.34 5.34 5.21
CA ARG A 48 0.38 6.18 4.25
C ARG A 48 0.01 5.86 2.81
N SER A 49 -0.11 4.59 2.44
CA SER A 49 -0.66 4.16 1.13
C SER A 49 -2.04 4.73 0.86
N ARG A 50 -2.93 4.75 1.87
CA ARG A 50 -4.26 5.36 1.74
C ARG A 50 -4.22 6.86 1.57
N GLN A 51 -3.27 7.55 2.21
CA GLN A 51 -3.06 8.98 2.01
C GLN A 51 -2.58 9.27 0.59
N LEU A 52 -1.62 8.48 0.09
CA LEU A 52 -1.12 8.59 -1.28
C LEU A 52 -2.24 8.34 -2.31
N ALA A 53 -3.05 7.29 -2.13
CA ALA A 53 -4.18 7.01 -3.00
C ALA A 53 -5.18 8.19 -3.06
N ARG A 54 -5.47 8.83 -1.92
CA ARG A 54 -6.31 10.04 -1.87
C ARG A 54 -5.64 11.22 -2.57
N ALA A 55 -4.34 11.41 -2.40
CA ALA A 55 -3.60 12.46 -3.08
C ALA A 55 -3.62 12.27 -4.61
N LEU A 56 -3.40 11.06 -5.11
CA LEU A 56 -3.48 10.75 -6.55
C LEU A 56 -4.88 11.05 -7.11
N LEU A 57 -5.94 10.67 -6.39
CA LEU A 57 -7.31 11.04 -6.78
C LEU A 57 -7.50 12.56 -6.82
N SER A 58 -6.96 13.30 -5.85
CA SER A 58 -7.05 14.77 -5.83
C SER A 58 -6.25 15.43 -6.97
N LEU A 59 -5.21 14.77 -7.47
CA LEU A 59 -4.44 15.19 -8.65
C LEU A 59 -5.14 14.84 -9.97
N GLY A 60 -6.33 14.23 -9.93
CA GLY A 60 -7.14 13.95 -11.11
C GLY A 60 -6.84 12.61 -11.79
N ILE A 61 -6.07 11.72 -11.15
CA ILE A 61 -5.84 10.35 -11.64
C ILE A 61 -7.17 9.59 -11.66
N LYS A 62 -7.45 8.93 -12.80
CA LYS A 62 -8.66 8.15 -13.04
C LYS A 62 -8.38 6.65 -13.03
N ALA A 63 -9.44 5.86 -12.92
CA ALA A 63 -9.34 4.41 -13.06
C ALA A 63 -8.77 4.05 -14.44
N GLY A 64 -7.71 3.23 -14.45
CA GLY A 64 -6.99 2.83 -15.67
C GLY A 64 -5.82 3.73 -16.07
N ASP A 65 -5.64 4.88 -15.40
CA ASP A 65 -4.45 5.72 -15.61
C ASP A 65 -3.19 5.05 -15.07
N ARG A 66 -2.04 5.38 -15.66
CA ARG A 66 -0.75 4.81 -15.29
C ARG A 66 -0.02 5.73 -14.32
N VAL A 67 0.49 5.17 -13.23
CA VAL A 67 1.39 5.84 -12.28
C VAL A 67 2.75 5.15 -12.38
N ALA A 68 3.75 5.87 -12.89
CA ALA A 68 5.09 5.32 -13.11
C ALA A 68 6.03 5.63 -11.94
N THR A 69 6.94 4.71 -11.66
CA THR A 69 7.94 4.83 -10.59
C THR A 69 9.34 4.55 -11.16
N LEU A 70 10.32 5.34 -10.73
CA LEU A 70 11.75 5.03 -10.89
C LEU A 70 12.36 5.11 -9.49
N ALA A 71 12.31 3.99 -8.79
CA ALA A 71 12.58 3.95 -7.36
C ALA A 71 13.33 2.68 -6.95
N TRP A 72 14.10 2.79 -5.87
CA TRP A 72 14.72 1.66 -5.19
C TRP A 72 13.68 0.86 -4.37
N ASN A 73 14.12 -0.26 -3.80
CA ASN A 73 13.35 -1.00 -2.81
C ASN A 73 13.38 -0.26 -1.47
N ASN A 74 12.51 0.76 -1.33
CA ASN A 74 12.36 1.55 -0.12
C ASN A 74 10.89 1.69 0.31
N HIS A 75 10.66 2.30 1.48
CA HIS A 75 9.32 2.43 2.07
C HIS A 75 8.34 3.17 1.15
N ARG A 76 8.81 4.17 0.39
CA ARG A 76 7.95 4.91 -0.55
C ARG A 76 7.50 4.05 -1.72
N HIS A 77 8.39 3.21 -2.26
CA HIS A 77 8.01 2.30 -3.34
C HIS A 77 7.06 1.20 -2.86
N PHE A 78 7.18 0.79 -1.59
CA PHE A 78 6.25 -0.14 -0.98
C PHE A 78 4.85 0.46 -0.76
N GLU A 79 4.76 1.76 -0.51
CA GLU A 79 3.50 2.46 -0.20
C GLU A 79 2.60 2.75 -1.42
N LEU A 80 3.09 2.52 -2.65
CA LEU A 80 2.44 2.88 -3.92
C LEU A 80 1.36 1.89 -4.38
#